data_AF-A0A660M218-F1
#
_entry.id   AF-A0A660M218-F1
#
_cell.length_a   1.000
_cell.length_b   1.000
_cell.length_c   1.000
_cell.angle_alpha   90.00
_cell.angle_beta   90.00
_cell.angle_gamma   90.00
#
_symmetry.space_group_name_H-M   'P 1'
#
loop_
_entity.id
_entity.type
_entity.pdbx_description
1 polymer ?
#
loop_
_entity_poly.entity_id
_entity_poly.type
_entity_poly.pdbx_seq_one_letter_code
_entity_poly.pdbx_strand_id
1 'polypeptide(L)'
;MESDLTISEVQSLAFQFFEDPQVVGLVFGGGAGGGKGLALDTKILTTNGWTTMGELKEGDYVFDKDGLPSKVVLVSDIHHRPCYKLTFSDDSYLIADDEHRWLTFNSEERFGYLHRGTVRNTQFLFNQYKSGNTGYAVPALQKLASPFTYMSSVRLYEDWRYIISIEKVESVPTKCIMVDSPSRTYLAGETLTVTHNTFLLGLIAAIACKKYPGTRWGLARKELKSLKQTTLATLISKVHPSLGITENDYKLNLLDSTLEYVNGSSLLLLDLTAKPSDPEMESLGSLELTGAFIDEVGEVSKKAYDILASRVNRWMNKEYGITGTVCSSCNPGPGFVRQEFYDKYHQLGGGRVQKWQNGYVWVNGERLPAYNAYIRSTVLDNPFVDENYVESLRRLPPLEKRRLLDGNWDYADEDGVLFSTALIDKMTVYEIPEPEKTRSGENKFSKFIGVDPSDAGKDDTVLTLVENGVIVEQVEIPSPKGKDDVISLYIANKIVAYAQRHGFTPALAKNITIEGNGVGAALRDSLRSLGWRINVYTAGASTRNDGYYQFMIDAEEGKIKLLNTVIEQGHLIRQLSAHKYDMDTGKPKVTNKKELRRTLGRSPDHADSAMIANMAANKFKPKNISAFIRW
;
A
#
# COMPACT_ATOMS: atom_id res chain seq x y z
N MET A 1 31.68 2.40 -24.77
CA MET A 1 31.50 3.46 -23.77
C MET A 1 31.01 2.80 -22.52
N GLU A 2 31.94 2.42 -21.65
CA GLU A 2 31.62 1.90 -20.32
C GLU A 2 31.46 3.13 -19.40
N SER A 3 30.23 3.37 -18.97
CA SER A 3 29.96 4.25 -17.83
C SER A 3 29.66 3.37 -16.62
N ASP A 4 30.35 3.63 -15.50
CA ASP A 4 30.19 2.92 -14.22
C ASP A 4 28.85 3.28 -13.53
N LEU A 5 27.75 3.06 -14.23
CA LEU A 5 26.40 3.07 -13.66
C LEU A 5 26.34 1.98 -12.60
N THR A 6 26.19 2.40 -11.35
CA THR A 6 26.05 1.48 -10.22
C THR A 6 24.57 1.10 -10.12
N ILE A 7 24.26 -0.12 -10.58
CA ILE A 7 22.89 -0.63 -10.76
C ILE A 7 22.49 -1.48 -9.54
N SER A 8 21.32 -1.21 -8.95
CA SER A 8 20.78 -1.97 -7.81
C SER A 8 20.23 -3.34 -8.22
N GLU A 9 20.07 -4.27 -7.26
CA GLU A 9 19.50 -5.60 -7.49
C GLU A 9 18.15 -5.52 -8.25
N VAL A 10 17.25 -4.63 -7.82
CA VAL A 10 15.93 -4.43 -8.44
C VAL A 10 16.05 -3.91 -9.87
N GLN A 11 17.00 -3.00 -10.12
CA GLN A 11 17.27 -2.52 -11.48
C GLN A 11 17.80 -3.65 -12.38
N SER A 12 18.80 -4.40 -11.92
CA SER A 12 19.38 -5.52 -12.67
C SER A 12 18.35 -6.59 -13.02
N LEU A 13 17.46 -6.93 -12.07
CA LEU A 13 16.33 -7.82 -12.32
C LEU A 13 15.36 -7.22 -13.34
N ALA A 14 15.00 -5.94 -13.22
CA ALA A 14 14.08 -5.32 -14.18
C ALA A 14 14.65 -5.29 -15.61
N PHE A 15 15.96 -5.08 -15.79
CA PHE A 15 16.62 -5.25 -17.08
C PHE A 15 16.59 -6.70 -17.56
N GLN A 16 16.95 -7.67 -16.70
CA GLN A 16 16.95 -9.08 -17.06
C GLN A 16 15.58 -9.56 -17.54
N PHE A 17 14.50 -9.16 -16.85
CA PHE A 17 13.14 -9.54 -17.21
C PHE A 17 12.57 -8.72 -18.38
N PHE A 18 13.03 -7.50 -18.62
CA PHE A 18 12.66 -6.72 -19.80
C PHE A 18 13.31 -7.28 -21.08
N GLU A 19 14.54 -7.78 -20.98
CA GLU A 19 15.32 -8.37 -22.06
C GLU A 19 15.01 -9.85 -22.32
N ASP A 20 14.27 -10.51 -21.43
CA ASP A 20 13.79 -11.88 -21.63
C ASP A 20 12.67 -11.88 -22.69
N PRO A 21 12.89 -12.46 -23.89
CA PRO A 21 11.93 -12.41 -24.98
C PRO A 21 10.67 -13.26 -24.73
N GLN A 22 10.59 -13.99 -23.61
CA GLN A 22 9.37 -14.65 -23.18
C GLN A 22 8.54 -13.82 -22.18
N VAL A 23 9.02 -12.68 -21.69
CA VAL A 23 8.23 -11.78 -20.83
C VAL A 23 7.41 -10.84 -21.70
N VAL A 24 6.12 -10.69 -21.38
CA VAL A 24 5.18 -9.79 -22.08
C VAL A 24 4.58 -8.72 -21.18
N GLY A 25 4.49 -8.99 -19.87
CA GLY A 25 4.07 -8.03 -18.85
C GLY A 25 5.04 -8.03 -17.68
N LEU A 26 5.64 -6.89 -17.38
CA LEU A 26 6.59 -6.72 -16.27
C LEU A 26 6.09 -5.59 -15.37
N VAL A 27 5.80 -5.89 -14.11
CA VAL A 27 5.41 -4.89 -13.11
C VAL A 27 6.46 -4.86 -11.98
N PHE A 28 6.85 -3.68 -11.54
CA PHE A 28 7.60 -3.51 -10.31
C PHE A 28 6.94 -2.52 -9.35
N GLY A 29 6.87 -2.90 -8.07
CA GLY A 29 6.23 -2.10 -7.04
C GLY A 29 6.15 -2.79 -5.68
N GLY A 30 5.49 -2.10 -4.76
CA GLY A 30 5.04 -2.53 -3.43
C GLY A 30 5.66 -3.78 -2.81
N GLY A 31 6.78 -3.61 -2.11
CA GLY A 31 7.31 -4.62 -1.19
C GLY A 31 7.03 -4.35 0.28
N ALA A 32 6.33 -5.28 0.95
CA ALA A 32 6.16 -5.27 2.41
C ALA A 32 7.50 -5.11 3.16
N GLY A 33 7.60 -4.17 4.11
CA GLY A 33 8.79 -4.00 4.95
C GLY A 33 8.65 -4.66 6.34
N GLY A 34 9.51 -5.61 6.71
CA GLY A 34 9.49 -6.20 8.05
C GLY A 34 10.64 -7.16 8.41
N GLY A 35 11.43 -6.80 9.44
CA GLY A 35 12.40 -7.68 10.12
C GLY A 35 13.88 -7.46 9.73
N LYS A 36 14.71 -7.10 10.72
CA LYS A 36 16.19 -7.09 10.69
C LYS A 36 16.74 -7.40 12.09
N GLY A 37 16.27 -8.45 12.74
CA GLY A 37 16.43 -8.62 14.19
C GLY A 37 17.84 -9.01 14.62
N LEU A 38 18.30 -8.41 15.73
CA LEU A 38 19.42 -8.90 16.54
C LEU A 38 18.86 -9.55 17.81
N ALA A 39 19.57 -10.55 18.35
CA ALA A 39 19.19 -11.19 19.60
C ALA A 39 19.06 -10.17 20.75
N LEU A 40 18.09 -10.35 21.65
CA LEU A 40 17.78 -9.33 22.67
C LEU A 40 18.97 -8.98 23.58
N ASP A 41 19.87 -9.92 23.84
CA ASP A 41 21.07 -9.75 24.65
C ASP A 41 22.25 -9.07 23.91
N THR A 42 22.10 -8.80 22.61
CA THR A 42 23.10 -8.11 21.79
C THR A 42 23.44 -6.76 22.41
N LYS A 43 24.71 -6.57 22.76
CA LYS A 43 25.20 -5.33 23.34
C LYS A 43 25.22 -4.20 22.31
N ILE A 44 24.53 -3.10 22.63
CA ILE A 44 24.53 -1.87 21.85
C ILE A 44 25.13 -0.75 22.71
N LEU A 45 26.04 0.04 22.12
CA LEU A 45 26.63 1.18 22.80
C LEU A 45 25.69 2.39 22.68
N THR A 46 25.30 2.96 23.82
CA THR A 46 24.52 4.20 23.92
C THR A 46 25.38 5.36 24.42
N THR A 47 24.87 6.58 24.28
CA THR A 47 25.47 7.77 24.91
C THR A 47 25.55 7.68 26.44
N ASN A 48 24.76 6.80 27.07
CA ASN A 48 24.73 6.56 28.51
C ASN A 48 25.52 5.30 28.94
N GLY A 49 26.26 4.66 28.02
CA GLY A 49 27.01 3.43 28.25
C GLY A 49 26.45 2.22 27.49
N TRP A 50 26.88 1.01 27.84
CA TRP A 50 26.41 -0.21 27.19
C TRP A 50 25.02 -0.63 27.68
N THR A 51 24.14 -0.98 26.75
CA THR A 51 22.82 -1.58 26.99
C THR A 51 22.65 -2.82 26.10
N THR A 52 21.49 -3.48 26.15
CA THR A 52 21.13 -4.58 25.24
C THR A 52 20.02 -4.20 24.24
N MET A 53 19.94 -4.89 23.10
CA MET A 53 18.90 -4.70 22.06
C MET A 53 17.47 -4.85 22.62
N GLY A 54 17.28 -5.76 23.59
CA GLY A 54 16.03 -5.97 24.31
C GLY A 54 15.61 -4.77 25.13
N GLU A 55 16.56 -4.11 25.80
CA GLU A 55 16.31 -2.99 26.72
C GLU A 55 16.08 -1.65 26.01
N LEU A 56 16.56 -1.49 24.76
CA LEU A 56 16.40 -0.28 23.96
C LEU A 56 14.93 0.08 23.70
N LYS A 57 14.63 1.38 23.87
CA LYS A 57 13.32 2.01 23.75
C LYS A 57 13.38 3.21 22.79
N GLU A 58 12.21 3.59 22.28
CA GLU A 58 12.05 4.85 21.56
C GLU A 58 12.42 6.01 22.50
N GLY A 59 13.36 6.86 22.08
CA GLY A 59 13.94 7.93 22.89
C GLY A 59 15.41 7.75 23.26
N ASP A 60 15.92 6.51 23.30
CA ASP A 60 17.33 6.23 23.62
C ASP A 60 18.27 6.74 22.51
N TYR A 61 19.55 6.96 22.80
CA TYR A 61 20.55 7.40 21.82
C TYR A 61 21.69 6.38 21.70
N VAL A 62 21.85 5.81 20.51
CA VAL A 62 22.93 4.88 20.13
C VAL A 62 23.92 5.62 19.20
N PHE A 63 25.00 4.98 18.78
CA PHE A 63 25.90 5.57 17.79
C PHE A 63 25.56 5.11 16.37
N ASP A 64 25.67 6.00 15.37
CA ASP A 64 25.53 5.71 13.93
C ASP A 64 26.85 5.29 13.26
N LYS A 65 26.85 5.09 11.93
CA LYS A 65 27.96 4.42 11.22
C LYS A 65 29.28 5.17 11.27
N ASP A 66 29.21 6.49 11.50
CA ASP A 66 30.37 7.37 11.66
C ASP A 66 30.73 7.63 13.13
N GLY A 67 30.02 6.98 14.06
CA GLY A 67 30.25 7.09 15.50
C GLY A 67 29.59 8.32 16.14
N LEU A 68 28.54 8.89 15.53
CA LEU A 68 27.82 10.03 16.07
C LEU A 68 26.56 9.60 16.85
N PRO A 69 26.17 10.29 17.94
CA PRO A 69 24.94 10.03 18.66
C PRO A 69 23.67 10.21 17.80
N SER A 70 22.88 9.16 17.67
CA SER A 70 21.64 9.09 16.90
C SER A 70 20.51 8.43 17.71
N LYS A 71 19.31 8.99 17.65
CA LYS A 71 18.16 8.64 18.49
C LYS A 71 17.42 7.44 17.93
N VAL A 72 17.08 6.48 18.78
CA VAL A 72 16.12 5.41 18.51
C VAL A 72 14.72 6.02 18.41
N VAL A 73 14.13 5.95 17.21
CA VAL A 73 12.82 6.52 16.87
C VAL A 73 11.73 5.49 16.62
N LEU A 74 12.09 4.22 16.43
CA LEU A 74 11.12 3.12 16.44
C LEU A 74 11.78 1.84 16.98
N VAL A 75 11.01 1.06 17.72
CA VAL A 75 11.42 -0.23 18.27
C VAL A 75 10.41 -1.29 17.84
N SER A 76 10.86 -2.40 17.23
CA SER A 76 9.96 -3.45 16.77
C SER A 76 9.44 -4.31 17.92
N ASP A 77 8.35 -5.02 17.65
CA ASP A 77 7.99 -6.23 18.41
C ASP A 77 9.14 -7.27 18.34
N ILE A 78 9.08 -8.23 19.25
CA ILE A 78 10.03 -9.35 19.31
C ILE A 78 9.63 -10.40 18.26
N HIS A 79 10.62 -11.01 17.61
CA HIS A 79 10.46 -11.98 16.54
C HIS A 79 11.22 -13.28 16.87
N HIS A 80 10.81 -14.42 16.30
CA HIS A 80 11.40 -15.74 16.57
C HIS A 80 11.82 -16.44 15.27
N ARG A 81 12.78 -15.83 14.56
CA ARG A 81 13.28 -16.30 13.26
C ARG A 81 14.51 -17.20 13.40
N PRO A 82 14.89 -17.99 12.36
CA PRO A 82 16.13 -18.75 12.35
C PRO A 82 17.34 -17.85 12.66
N CYS A 83 18.08 -18.16 13.71
CA CYS A 83 19.21 -17.35 14.16
C CYS A 83 20.56 -17.98 13.79
N TYR A 84 21.54 -17.11 13.56
CA TYR A 84 22.92 -17.48 13.29
C TYR A 84 23.85 -16.68 14.18
N LYS A 85 24.86 -17.35 14.72
CA LYS A 85 26.00 -16.73 15.40
C LYS A 85 27.09 -16.48 14.37
N LEU A 86 27.43 -15.21 14.12
CA LEU A 86 28.60 -14.81 13.35
C LEU A 86 29.73 -14.52 14.33
N THR A 87 30.87 -15.19 14.18
CA THR A 87 32.08 -14.92 14.96
C THR A 87 33.08 -14.16 14.10
N PHE A 88 33.73 -13.14 14.67
CA PHE A 88 34.67 -12.25 13.99
C PHE A 88 36.12 -12.54 14.39
N SER A 89 37.07 -12.02 13.61
CA SER A 89 38.52 -12.23 13.79
C SER A 89 39.15 -11.59 15.04
N ASP A 90 38.35 -10.93 15.88
CA ASP A 90 38.72 -10.40 17.20
C ASP A 90 38.05 -11.18 18.35
N ASP A 91 37.63 -12.42 18.08
CA ASP A 91 36.86 -13.34 18.93
C ASP A 91 35.48 -12.81 19.40
N SER A 92 35.08 -11.61 18.95
CA SER A 92 33.72 -11.10 19.17
C SER A 92 32.70 -11.87 18.34
N TYR A 93 31.43 -11.88 18.77
CA TYR A 93 30.35 -12.49 18.01
C TYR A 93 29.04 -11.71 18.13
N LEU A 94 28.14 -11.93 17.19
CA LEU A 94 26.76 -11.45 17.21
C LEU A 94 25.80 -12.56 16.80
N ILE A 95 24.60 -12.57 17.41
CA ILE A 95 23.51 -13.47 17.02
C ILE A 95 22.43 -12.65 16.31
N ALA A 96 22.17 -12.99 15.06
CA ALA A 96 21.26 -12.26 14.17
C ALA A 96 20.30 -13.23 13.47
N ASP A 97 19.12 -12.73 13.07
CA ASP A 97 18.21 -13.53 12.25
C ASP A 97 18.69 -13.67 10.79
N ASP A 98 18.07 -14.61 10.08
CA ASP A 98 18.29 -14.96 8.68
C ASP A 98 18.24 -13.75 7.72
N GLU A 99 17.35 -12.80 7.98
CA GLU A 99 17.16 -11.59 7.15
C GLU A 99 18.00 -10.38 7.58
N HIS A 100 18.64 -10.40 8.75
CA HIS A 100 19.49 -9.30 9.22
C HIS A 100 20.58 -8.96 8.21
N ARG A 101 20.76 -7.66 7.93
CA ARG A 101 21.57 -7.14 6.82
C ARG A 101 22.89 -6.56 7.29
N TRP A 102 23.98 -7.06 6.71
CA TRP A 102 25.37 -6.72 7.00
C TRP A 102 26.02 -6.00 5.82
N LEU A 103 26.70 -4.88 6.03
CA LEU A 103 27.65 -4.37 5.06
C LEU A 103 28.91 -5.24 5.10
N THR A 104 29.20 -5.95 4.01
CA THR A 104 30.31 -6.93 3.95
C THR A 104 31.14 -6.79 2.70
N PHE A 105 32.39 -7.21 2.81
CA PHE A 105 33.39 -7.17 1.75
C PHE A 105 34.01 -8.55 1.61
N ASN A 106 33.97 -9.14 0.43
CA ASN A 106 34.74 -10.33 0.07
C ASN A 106 36.23 -9.95 -0.18
N SER A 107 37.08 -10.90 -0.59
CA SER A 107 38.50 -10.62 -0.81
C SER A 107 38.77 -9.65 -1.97
N GLU A 108 38.01 -9.74 -3.06
CA GLU A 108 38.14 -8.85 -4.23
C GLU A 108 37.64 -7.44 -3.91
N GLU A 109 36.48 -7.33 -3.24
CA GLU A 109 35.89 -6.08 -2.75
C GLU A 109 36.82 -5.32 -1.78
N ARG A 110 37.66 -6.03 -1.00
CA ARG A 110 38.66 -5.43 -0.12
C ARG A 110 39.92 -4.93 -0.83
N PHE A 111 40.37 -5.59 -1.91
CA PHE A 111 41.63 -5.24 -2.59
C PHE A 111 41.44 -4.44 -3.90
N GLY A 112 40.20 -4.25 -4.36
CA GLY A 112 39.86 -3.38 -5.48
C GLY A 112 40.04 -1.89 -5.17
N TYR A 113 40.42 -1.11 -6.20
CA TYR A 113 40.80 0.32 -6.16
C TYR A 113 39.80 1.29 -5.48
N LEU A 114 38.55 0.86 -5.28
CA LEU A 114 37.45 1.69 -4.76
C LEU A 114 36.87 1.21 -3.42
N HIS A 115 37.35 0.07 -2.89
CA HIS A 115 36.83 -0.57 -1.65
C HIS A 115 35.30 -0.49 -1.51
N ARG A 116 34.56 -1.08 -2.45
CA ARG A 116 33.08 -1.08 -2.44
C ARG A 116 32.55 -2.36 -1.79
N GLY A 117 31.84 -2.21 -0.69
CA GLY A 117 31.19 -3.30 0.03
C GLY A 117 29.75 -3.53 -0.46
N THR A 118 29.26 -4.76 -0.26
CA THR A 118 27.90 -5.16 -0.62
C THR A 118 27.11 -5.50 0.64
N VAL A 119 25.86 -5.02 0.72
CA VAL A 119 24.94 -5.39 1.79
C VAL A 119 24.40 -6.80 1.55
N ARG A 120 24.61 -7.71 2.51
CA ARG A 120 24.24 -9.14 2.42
C ARG A 120 23.45 -9.55 3.65
N ASN A 121 22.45 -10.43 3.51
CA ASN A 121 21.74 -10.94 4.68
C ASN A 121 22.49 -12.12 5.33
N THR A 122 22.18 -12.41 6.60
CA THR A 122 22.81 -13.48 7.36
C THR A 122 22.68 -14.84 6.69
N GLN A 123 21.51 -15.15 6.11
CA GLN A 123 21.26 -16.39 5.39
C GLN A 123 22.18 -16.57 4.17
N PHE A 124 22.45 -15.51 3.40
CA PHE A 124 23.41 -15.52 2.30
C PHE A 124 24.82 -15.81 2.81
N LEU A 125 25.26 -15.08 3.85
CA LEU A 125 26.61 -15.24 4.40
C LEU A 125 26.82 -16.66 4.94
N PHE A 126 25.83 -17.22 5.64
CA PHE A 126 25.84 -18.62 6.09
C PHE A 126 25.96 -19.61 4.92
N ASN A 127 25.22 -19.39 3.83
CA ASN A 127 25.27 -20.25 2.64
C ASN A 127 26.64 -20.18 1.96
N GLN A 128 27.27 -19.00 1.90
CA GLN A 128 28.64 -18.83 1.39
C GLN A 128 29.66 -19.54 2.28
N TYR A 129 29.57 -19.33 3.60
CA TYR A 129 30.43 -19.99 4.59
C TYR A 129 30.35 -21.52 4.48
N LYS A 130 29.13 -22.08 4.41
CA LYS A 130 28.89 -23.51 4.16
C LYS A 130 29.46 -24.03 2.83
N SER A 131 29.59 -23.16 1.83
CA SER A 131 30.17 -23.48 0.51
C SER A 131 31.70 -23.34 0.48
N GLY A 132 32.35 -23.10 1.63
CA GLY A 132 33.79 -22.89 1.73
C GLY A 132 34.26 -21.47 1.43
N ASN A 133 33.35 -20.54 1.12
CA ASN A 133 33.68 -19.16 0.81
C ASN A 133 33.69 -18.31 2.09
N THR A 134 34.80 -18.39 2.84
CA THR A 134 34.99 -17.74 4.15
C THR A 134 35.61 -16.33 4.05
N GLY A 135 35.71 -15.77 2.84
CA GLY A 135 36.47 -14.55 2.58
C GLY A 135 35.80 -13.22 2.97
N TYR A 136 34.71 -13.23 3.74
CA TYR A 136 33.90 -12.03 4.05
C TYR A 136 34.39 -11.30 5.31
N ALA A 137 34.33 -9.97 5.30
CA ALA A 137 34.67 -9.11 6.43
C ALA A 137 33.70 -7.94 6.57
N VAL A 138 33.58 -7.41 7.78
CA VAL A 138 32.89 -6.15 8.12
C VAL A 138 33.92 -5.07 8.45
N PRO A 139 33.64 -3.78 8.22
CA PRO A 139 34.56 -2.69 8.57
C PRO A 139 34.72 -2.55 10.10
N ALA A 140 35.91 -2.19 10.55
CA ALA A 140 36.21 -1.94 11.96
C ALA A 140 36.54 -0.45 12.20
N LEU A 141 36.01 0.14 13.27
CA LEU A 141 36.33 1.51 13.67
C LEU A 141 37.61 1.53 14.52
N GLN A 142 38.61 2.35 14.16
CA GLN A 142 39.74 2.64 15.06
C GLN A 142 39.31 3.54 16.23
N LYS A 143 40.11 3.51 17.31
CA LYS A 143 39.86 4.27 18.54
C LYS A 143 39.71 5.78 18.25
N LEU A 144 38.67 6.37 18.82
CA LEU A 144 38.37 7.81 18.85
C LEU A 144 39.64 8.68 18.90
N ALA A 145 39.99 9.29 17.77
CA ALA A 145 41.04 10.31 17.71
C ALA A 145 40.52 11.63 18.29
N SER A 146 41.35 12.30 19.09
CA SER A 146 41.01 13.56 19.75
C SER A 146 40.68 14.69 18.74
N PRO A 147 39.77 15.64 19.03
CA PRO A 147 39.30 16.64 18.06
C PRO A 147 40.33 17.66 17.54
N PHE A 148 41.60 17.53 17.90
CA PHE A 148 42.67 18.51 17.65
C PHE A 148 43.81 17.96 16.80
N THR A 149 43.50 17.32 15.68
CA THR A 149 44.49 17.01 14.63
C THR A 149 44.00 17.46 13.26
N TYR A 150 44.33 18.71 12.91
CA TYR A 150 44.37 19.15 11.53
C TYR A 150 45.58 18.48 10.85
N MET A 151 45.36 17.57 9.89
CA MET A 151 46.14 17.49 8.64
C MET A 151 45.67 16.38 7.69
N SER A 152 45.93 16.64 6.41
CA SER A 152 45.97 15.75 5.23
C SER A 152 45.95 14.22 5.43
N SER A 153 45.15 13.56 4.58
CA SER A 153 45.32 12.17 4.10
C SER A 153 45.34 11.06 5.16
N VAL A 154 44.29 10.95 5.97
CA VAL A 154 43.97 9.70 6.68
C VAL A 154 43.10 8.83 5.76
N ARG A 155 43.54 7.60 5.47
CA ARG A 155 42.73 6.58 4.78
C ARG A 155 41.73 6.00 5.78
N LEU A 156 40.44 6.06 5.47
CA LEU A 156 39.37 5.75 6.43
C LEU A 156 39.08 4.26 6.67
N TYR A 157 39.73 3.33 5.94
CA TYR A 157 39.42 1.89 6.02
C TYR A 157 40.65 0.99 5.82
N GLU A 158 41.56 0.93 6.79
CA GLU A 158 42.70 -0.03 6.75
C GLU A 158 42.56 -1.24 7.70
N ASP A 159 41.57 -1.26 8.62
CA ASP A 159 41.31 -2.41 9.52
C ASP A 159 39.95 -3.09 9.23
N TRP A 160 39.99 -4.41 9.00
CA TRP A 160 38.83 -5.27 8.70
C TRP A 160 38.62 -6.30 9.82
N ARG A 161 37.35 -6.55 10.20
CA ARG A 161 36.98 -7.73 11.01
C ARG A 161 36.47 -8.84 10.08
N TYR A 162 37.24 -9.90 9.92
CA TYR A 162 36.86 -11.04 9.09
C TYR A 162 35.79 -11.87 9.82
N ILE A 163 34.82 -12.39 9.08
CA ILE A 163 33.81 -13.32 9.60
C ILE A 163 34.44 -14.72 9.55
N ILE A 164 34.90 -15.21 10.70
CA ILE A 164 35.68 -16.46 10.79
C ILE A 164 34.79 -17.70 10.93
N SER A 165 33.58 -17.56 11.49
CA SER A 165 32.58 -18.63 11.48
C SER A 165 31.16 -18.08 11.42
N ILE A 166 30.25 -18.86 10.82
CA ILE A 166 28.80 -18.63 10.89
C ILE A 166 28.11 -19.94 11.24
N GLU A 167 27.57 -20.01 12.44
CA GLU A 167 26.92 -21.20 12.99
C GLU A 167 25.42 -20.97 13.08
N LYS A 168 24.60 -21.91 12.58
CA LYS A 168 23.16 -21.88 12.88
C LYS A 168 22.99 -22.25 14.35
N VAL A 169 22.35 -21.39 15.12
CA VAL A 169 22.07 -21.61 16.54
C VAL A 169 20.59 -21.87 16.76
N GLU A 170 20.20 -22.19 18.00
CA GLU A 170 18.80 -22.18 18.40
C GLU A 170 18.20 -20.79 18.16
N SER A 171 16.96 -20.72 17.66
CA SER A 171 16.28 -19.45 17.38
C SER A 171 15.99 -18.71 18.69
N VAL A 172 16.77 -17.67 18.97
CA VAL A 172 16.53 -16.76 20.09
C VAL A 172 15.52 -15.68 19.71
N PRO A 173 14.87 -15.01 20.68
CA PRO A 173 14.05 -13.85 20.37
C PRO A 173 14.94 -12.73 19.81
N THR A 174 14.56 -12.18 18.66
CA THR A 174 15.25 -11.05 18.01
C THR A 174 14.38 -9.81 17.98
N LYS A 175 15.00 -8.64 17.88
CA LYS A 175 14.33 -7.34 17.91
C LYS A 175 15.10 -6.33 17.06
N CYS A 176 14.38 -5.37 16.51
CA CYS A 176 14.92 -4.34 15.63
C CYS A 176 14.76 -2.97 16.29
N ILE A 177 15.73 -2.10 16.07
CA ILE A 177 15.59 -0.66 16.29
C ILE A 177 15.75 0.10 14.97
N MET A 178 15.12 1.26 14.89
CA MET A 178 15.37 2.27 13.88
C MET A 178 15.86 3.54 14.56
N VAL A 179 16.86 4.17 13.97
CA VAL A 179 17.36 5.48 14.39
C VAL A 179 17.06 6.59 13.40
N ASP A 180 17.22 7.83 13.84
CA ASP A 180 17.10 9.05 13.03
C ASP A 180 18.36 9.43 12.23
N SER A 181 19.44 8.62 12.28
CA SER A 181 20.65 8.84 11.48
C SER A 181 20.38 8.86 9.95
N PRO A 182 21.21 9.58 9.16
CA PRO A 182 21.24 9.62 7.67
C PRO A 182 21.34 8.28 6.89
N SER A 183 21.19 7.14 7.57
CA SER A 183 21.23 5.77 7.02
C SER A 183 19.96 5.00 7.26
N ARG A 184 19.36 5.23 8.43
CA ARG A 184 18.59 4.22 9.17
C ARG A 184 19.41 3.01 9.58
N THR A 185 20.67 3.27 9.90
CA THR A 185 21.61 2.42 10.59
C THR A 185 22.23 3.26 11.69
N TYR A 186 21.94 2.86 12.92
CA TYR A 186 22.95 2.91 13.95
C TYR A 186 24.16 2.12 13.44
N LEU A 187 25.38 2.36 13.93
CA LEU A 187 26.61 1.67 13.51
C LEU A 187 26.27 0.18 13.32
N ALA A 188 26.10 -0.33 12.08
CA ALA A 188 26.68 0.08 10.76
C ALA A 188 25.78 0.38 9.49
N GLY A 189 26.07 1.45 8.65
CA GLY A 189 25.84 1.64 7.15
C GLY A 189 24.90 2.76 6.46
N GLU A 190 25.40 3.81 5.74
CA GLU A 190 24.65 5.07 5.31
C GLU A 190 24.31 5.51 3.85
N THR A 191 23.38 6.51 3.75
CA THR A 191 23.06 7.53 2.68
C THR A 191 21.83 7.39 1.72
N LEU A 192 21.33 8.52 1.14
CA LEU A 192 19.89 8.77 0.75
C LEU A 192 19.57 9.89 -0.40
N THR A 193 18.80 9.62 -1.52
CA THR A 193 18.08 10.44 -2.63
C THR A 193 16.91 9.81 -3.57
N VAL A 194 15.60 10.20 -3.48
CA VAL A 194 14.31 9.90 -4.27
C VAL A 194 13.73 8.44 -4.45
N THR A 195 12.42 8.24 -4.74
CA THR A 195 11.76 6.94 -5.11
C THR A 195 12.14 6.41 -6.50
N HIS A 196 12.37 5.11 -6.64
CA HIS A 196 13.04 4.56 -7.83
C HIS A 196 12.15 4.15 -9.01
N ASN A 197 10.85 3.90 -8.82
CA ASN A 197 10.03 3.25 -9.85
C ASN A 197 9.94 4.06 -11.17
N THR A 198 9.65 5.37 -11.10
CA THR A 198 9.64 6.25 -12.28
C THR A 198 11.02 6.38 -12.95
N PHE A 199 12.11 6.43 -12.16
CA PHE A 199 13.47 6.51 -12.71
C PHE A 199 13.87 5.22 -13.41
N LEU A 200 13.56 4.04 -12.83
CA LEU A 200 13.81 2.74 -13.44
C LEU A 200 13.08 2.61 -14.78
N LEU A 201 11.80 2.97 -14.80
CA LEU A 201 10.99 2.90 -16.00
C LEU A 201 11.57 3.78 -17.12
N GLY A 202 11.98 5.01 -16.78
CA GLY A 202 12.66 5.91 -17.71
C GLY A 202 14.02 5.39 -18.18
N LEU A 203 14.81 4.76 -17.28
CA LEU A 203 16.12 4.18 -17.59
C LEU A 203 15.99 3.00 -18.58
N ILE A 204 15.02 2.11 -18.36
CA ILE A 204 14.72 1.02 -19.30
C ILE A 204 14.26 1.58 -20.63
N ALA A 205 13.36 2.58 -20.63
CA ALA A 205 12.89 3.22 -21.86
C ALA A 205 14.01 3.87 -22.69
N ALA A 206 14.90 4.63 -22.05
CA ALA A 206 16.04 5.26 -22.72
C ALA A 206 17.05 4.22 -23.25
N ILE A 207 17.33 3.16 -22.48
CA ILE A 207 18.21 2.07 -22.93
C ILE A 207 17.59 1.29 -24.08
N ALA A 208 16.29 1.00 -24.05
CA ALA A 208 15.58 0.34 -25.14
C ALA A 208 15.67 1.15 -26.45
N CYS A 209 15.38 2.45 -26.40
CA CYS A 209 15.56 3.37 -27.53
C CYS A 209 17.02 3.40 -28.04
N LYS A 210 18.01 3.47 -27.15
CA LYS A 210 19.44 3.51 -27.52
C LYS A 210 19.93 2.20 -28.13
N LYS A 211 19.47 1.06 -27.61
CA LYS A 211 19.84 -0.30 -28.02
C LYS A 211 19.20 -0.73 -29.33
N TYR A 212 17.98 -0.28 -29.61
CA TYR A 212 17.20 -0.67 -30.78
C TYR A 212 16.84 0.56 -31.65
N PRO A 213 17.73 1.03 -32.54
CA PRO A 213 17.47 2.12 -33.49
C PRO A 213 16.15 1.95 -34.28
N GLY A 214 15.49 3.05 -34.62
CA GLY A 214 14.21 3.05 -35.36
C GLY A 214 12.96 2.57 -34.59
N THR A 215 13.12 1.97 -33.39
CA THR A 215 11.99 1.41 -32.63
C THR A 215 11.04 2.46 -32.08
N ARG A 216 9.78 2.08 -31.82
CA ARG A 216 8.73 2.99 -31.34
C ARG A 216 8.11 2.47 -30.06
N TRP A 217 8.26 3.19 -28.95
CA TRP A 217 7.81 2.76 -27.64
C TRP A 217 6.69 3.66 -27.13
N GLY A 218 5.71 3.10 -26.42
CA GLY A 218 4.76 3.91 -25.65
C GLY A 218 5.39 4.30 -24.31
N LEU A 219 5.28 5.56 -23.90
CA LEU A 219 5.54 6.02 -22.54
C LEU A 219 4.23 6.64 -22.02
N ALA A 220 3.67 6.06 -20.97
CA ALA A 220 2.28 6.28 -20.60
C ALA A 220 2.09 6.47 -19.09
N ARG A 221 1.01 7.18 -18.74
CA ARG A 221 0.47 7.32 -17.39
C ARG A 221 -1.05 7.52 -17.56
N LYS A 222 -1.81 7.53 -16.46
CA LYS A 222 -3.26 7.80 -16.52
C LYS A 222 -3.58 9.07 -17.34
N GLU A 223 -2.92 10.19 -17.04
CA GLU A 223 -3.14 11.47 -17.73
C GLU A 223 -1.85 12.01 -18.37
N LEU A 224 -1.96 12.57 -19.59
CA LEU A 224 -0.82 13.16 -20.31
C LEU A 224 -0.18 14.35 -19.57
N LYS A 225 -0.97 15.11 -18.80
CA LYS A 225 -0.48 16.23 -17.99
C LYS A 225 0.49 15.73 -16.91
N SER A 226 0.05 14.76 -16.11
CA SER A 226 0.87 14.13 -15.08
C SER A 226 2.10 13.47 -15.68
N LEU A 227 1.96 12.75 -16.80
CA LEU A 227 3.09 12.16 -17.54
C LEU A 227 4.17 13.18 -17.90
N LYS A 228 3.77 14.34 -18.46
CA LYS A 228 4.69 15.43 -18.84
C LYS A 228 5.38 16.05 -17.60
N GLN A 229 4.66 16.16 -16.48
CA GLN A 229 5.16 16.78 -15.26
C GLN A 229 6.05 15.88 -14.38
N THR A 230 5.91 14.54 -14.47
CA THR A 230 6.63 13.60 -13.58
C THR A 230 7.58 12.67 -14.33
N THR A 231 7.03 11.77 -15.15
CA THR A 231 7.78 10.69 -15.82
C THR A 231 8.70 11.24 -16.91
N LEU A 232 8.19 12.09 -17.80
CA LEU A 232 8.99 12.73 -18.85
C LEU A 232 10.01 13.70 -18.25
N ALA A 233 9.62 14.47 -17.23
CA ALA A 233 10.53 15.36 -16.53
C ALA A 233 11.69 14.59 -15.87
N THR A 234 11.42 13.41 -15.27
CA THR A 234 12.45 12.53 -14.70
C THR A 234 13.34 11.91 -15.78
N LEU A 235 12.76 11.49 -16.90
CA LEU A 235 13.50 10.98 -18.05
C LEU A 235 14.53 12.00 -18.55
N ILE A 236 14.10 13.24 -18.81
CA ILE A 236 14.96 14.31 -19.33
C ILE A 236 15.95 14.83 -18.28
N SER A 237 15.50 15.14 -17.06
CA SER A 237 16.34 15.83 -16.06
C SER A 237 17.28 14.92 -15.27
N LYS A 238 17.06 13.60 -15.26
CA LYS A 238 17.85 12.65 -14.45
C LYS A 238 18.37 11.47 -15.27
N VAL A 239 17.48 10.77 -15.98
CA VAL A 239 17.86 9.55 -16.71
C VAL A 239 18.78 9.86 -17.89
N HIS A 240 18.42 10.82 -18.74
CA HIS A 240 19.22 11.21 -19.90
C HIS A 240 20.66 11.62 -19.51
N PRO A 241 20.88 12.56 -18.57
CA PRO A 241 22.21 12.85 -18.02
C PRO A 241 22.96 11.61 -17.52
N SER A 242 22.30 10.70 -16.80
CA SER A 242 22.95 9.48 -16.27
C SER A 242 23.43 8.52 -17.36
N LEU A 243 22.84 8.58 -18.57
CA LEU A 243 23.22 7.78 -19.74
C LEU A 243 24.12 8.54 -20.74
N GLY A 244 24.54 9.76 -20.40
CA GLY A 244 25.28 10.65 -21.30
C GLY A 244 24.47 11.10 -22.52
N ILE A 245 23.14 11.13 -22.41
CA ILE A 245 22.22 11.64 -23.45
C ILE A 245 22.06 13.15 -23.22
N THR A 246 22.29 13.94 -24.26
CA THR A 246 22.22 15.40 -24.26
C THR A 246 21.03 15.90 -25.08
N GLU A 247 20.74 17.21 -25.03
CA GLU A 247 19.70 17.85 -25.84
C GLU A 247 19.95 17.74 -27.37
N ASN A 248 21.16 17.38 -27.80
CA ASN A 248 21.46 17.12 -29.21
C ASN A 248 21.09 15.69 -29.65
N ASP A 249 20.86 14.77 -28.71
CA ASP A 249 20.62 13.35 -28.97
C ASP A 249 19.13 13.03 -29.12
N TYR A 250 18.23 13.98 -28.83
CA TYR A 250 16.79 13.83 -28.98
C TYR A 250 16.07 15.13 -29.33
N LYS A 251 14.86 15.00 -29.88
CA LYS A 251 13.92 16.08 -30.20
C LYS A 251 12.58 15.79 -29.53
N LEU A 252 12.15 16.69 -28.64
CA LEU A 252 10.83 16.63 -28.01
C LEU A 252 9.83 17.48 -28.80
N ASN A 253 8.76 16.84 -29.30
CA ASN A 253 7.64 17.49 -29.95
C ASN A 253 6.40 17.37 -29.06
N LEU A 254 6.01 18.48 -28.42
CA LEU A 254 4.89 18.52 -27.47
C LEU A 254 3.50 18.55 -28.13
N LEU A 255 3.41 18.89 -29.43
CA LEU A 255 2.17 18.86 -30.21
C LEU A 255 1.83 17.42 -30.59
N ASP A 256 2.74 16.76 -31.29
CA ASP A 256 2.60 15.34 -31.67
C ASP A 256 2.79 14.39 -30.47
N SER A 257 3.20 14.95 -29.32
CA SER A 257 3.44 14.24 -28.06
C SER A 257 4.43 13.08 -28.24
N THR A 258 5.57 13.37 -28.87
CA THR A 258 6.65 12.42 -29.17
C THR A 258 8.00 12.94 -28.68
N LEU A 259 8.87 12.03 -28.25
CA LEU A 259 10.30 12.26 -28.06
C LEU A 259 11.05 11.32 -29.00
N GLU A 260 11.77 11.88 -29.97
CA GLU A 260 12.50 11.15 -31.02
C GLU A 260 14.01 11.27 -30.78
N TYR A 261 14.74 10.17 -30.81
CA TYR A 261 16.20 10.15 -30.67
C TYR A 261 16.88 10.20 -32.05
N VAL A 262 18.12 10.68 -32.12
CA VAL A 262 18.90 10.79 -33.38
C VAL A 262 19.13 9.45 -34.11
N ASN A 263 18.93 8.31 -33.44
CA ASN A 263 18.97 6.97 -34.05
C ASN A 263 17.61 6.53 -34.65
N GLY A 264 16.65 7.46 -34.77
CA GLY A 264 15.30 7.20 -35.29
C GLY A 264 14.37 6.46 -34.34
N SER A 265 14.82 6.07 -33.15
CA SER A 265 13.93 5.49 -32.14
C SER A 265 13.08 6.59 -31.47
N SER A 266 11.91 6.24 -30.94
CA SER A 266 10.97 7.22 -30.39
C SER A 266 10.15 6.72 -29.20
N LEU A 267 9.74 7.64 -28.35
CA LEU A 267 8.77 7.48 -27.27
C LEU A 267 7.52 8.31 -27.60
N LEU A 268 6.37 7.65 -27.76
CA LEU A 268 5.06 8.30 -27.85
C LEU A 268 4.54 8.51 -26.44
N LEU A 269 4.15 9.75 -26.11
CA LEU A 269 3.62 10.13 -24.80
C LEU A 269 2.10 9.90 -24.79
N LEU A 270 1.66 8.84 -24.12
CA LEU A 270 0.29 8.35 -24.20
C LEU A 270 -0.54 8.74 -22.98
N ASP A 271 -1.79 9.11 -23.26
CA ASP A 271 -2.85 9.37 -22.29
C ASP A 271 -3.72 8.11 -22.18
N LEU A 272 -3.92 7.58 -20.97
CA LEU A 272 -4.68 6.35 -20.73
C LEU A 272 -6.04 6.61 -20.05
N THR A 273 -6.51 7.86 -20.08
CA THR A 273 -7.84 8.25 -19.59
C THR A 273 -8.87 8.12 -20.70
N ALA A 274 -9.95 7.39 -20.43
CA ALA A 274 -11.14 7.38 -21.29
C ALA A 274 -11.77 8.78 -21.27
N LYS A 275 -11.87 9.42 -22.44
CA LYS A 275 -12.36 10.81 -22.56
C LYS A 275 -13.83 10.81 -22.97
N PRO A 276 -14.64 11.82 -22.61
CA PRO A 276 -16.03 11.89 -23.08
C PRO A 276 -16.17 11.87 -24.61
N SER A 277 -15.15 12.35 -25.34
CA SER A 277 -15.06 12.31 -26.80
C SER A 277 -14.49 11.01 -27.38
N ASP A 278 -13.90 10.16 -26.56
CA ASP A 278 -13.33 8.86 -26.92
C ASP A 278 -13.44 7.88 -25.71
N PRO A 279 -14.65 7.44 -25.37
CA PRO A 279 -14.90 6.56 -24.21
C PRO A 279 -14.43 5.12 -24.46
N GLU A 280 -14.30 4.73 -25.73
CA GLU A 280 -13.79 3.43 -26.14
C GLU A 280 -12.26 3.38 -26.29
N MET A 281 -11.59 4.53 -26.23
CA MET A 281 -10.14 4.70 -26.39
C MET A 281 -9.66 4.21 -27.77
N GLU A 282 -10.44 4.51 -28.81
CA GLU A 282 -10.14 4.22 -30.21
C GLU A 282 -8.84 4.91 -30.67
N SER A 283 -8.50 6.06 -30.07
CA SER A 283 -7.23 6.76 -30.31
C SER A 283 -5.98 5.94 -29.94
N LEU A 284 -6.08 5.01 -28.99
CA LEU A 284 -5.02 4.03 -28.69
C LEU A 284 -5.06 2.83 -29.66
N GLY A 285 -6.17 2.61 -30.37
CA GLY A 285 -6.43 1.43 -31.19
C GLY A 285 -5.58 1.33 -32.46
N SER A 286 -5.16 2.46 -33.03
CA SER A 286 -4.35 2.51 -34.26
C SER A 286 -2.85 2.36 -34.03
N LEU A 287 -2.39 2.39 -32.78
CA LEU A 287 -0.96 2.41 -32.46
C LEU A 287 -0.22 1.13 -32.89
N GLU A 288 1.00 1.34 -33.36
CA GLU A 288 1.96 0.28 -33.73
C GLU A 288 3.24 0.51 -32.94
N LEU A 289 3.47 -0.31 -31.91
CA LEU A 289 4.55 -0.13 -30.94
C LEU A 289 5.45 -1.37 -30.89
N THR A 290 6.72 -1.14 -30.61
CA THR A 290 7.70 -2.17 -30.24
C THR A 290 7.35 -2.72 -28.86
N GLY A 291 7.19 -1.84 -27.86
CA GLY A 291 6.79 -2.15 -26.49
C GLY A 291 6.22 -0.91 -25.79
N ALA A 292 5.93 -1.00 -24.49
CA ALA A 292 5.36 0.12 -23.73
C ALA A 292 5.85 0.20 -22.29
N PHE A 293 5.83 1.42 -21.75
CA PHE A 293 6.27 1.79 -20.41
C PHE A 293 5.13 2.54 -19.71
N ILE A 294 4.55 1.99 -18.63
CA ILE A 294 3.42 2.62 -17.91
C ILE A 294 3.86 3.00 -16.49
N ASP A 295 3.94 4.29 -16.21
CA ASP A 295 4.21 4.80 -14.87
C ASP A 295 2.89 4.89 -14.07
N GLU A 296 2.95 4.51 -12.80
CA GLU A 296 1.78 4.43 -11.91
C GLU A 296 0.58 3.66 -12.52
N VAL A 297 0.86 2.47 -13.05
CA VAL A 297 -0.14 1.59 -13.69
C VAL A 297 -1.31 1.20 -12.77
N GLY A 298 -1.14 1.34 -11.45
CA GLY A 298 -2.22 1.17 -10.47
C GLY A 298 -3.34 2.21 -10.58
N GLU A 299 -3.10 3.38 -11.19
CA GLU A 299 -4.13 4.40 -11.45
C GLU A 299 -4.84 4.21 -12.80
N VAL A 300 -4.37 3.29 -13.63
CA VAL A 300 -4.81 3.07 -15.02
C VAL A 300 -5.94 2.04 -15.04
N SER A 301 -6.96 2.26 -15.89
CA SER A 301 -8.04 1.27 -16.06
C SER A 301 -7.53 0.02 -16.77
N LYS A 302 -8.07 -1.16 -16.39
CA LYS A 302 -7.75 -2.42 -17.08
C LYS A 302 -8.01 -2.33 -18.59
N LYS A 303 -9.11 -1.69 -19.00
CA LYS A 303 -9.46 -1.48 -20.42
C LYS A 303 -8.35 -0.74 -21.18
N ALA A 304 -7.79 0.34 -20.60
CA ALA A 304 -6.71 1.09 -21.21
C ALA A 304 -5.39 0.27 -21.28
N TYR A 305 -5.08 -0.49 -20.22
CA TYR A 305 -3.94 -1.41 -20.19
C TYR A 305 -4.07 -2.49 -21.28
N ASP A 306 -5.21 -3.18 -21.36
CA ASP A 306 -5.47 -4.26 -22.33
C ASP A 306 -5.40 -3.72 -23.77
N ILE A 307 -5.97 -2.54 -24.03
CA ILE A 307 -5.89 -1.88 -25.34
C ILE A 307 -4.42 -1.61 -25.69
N LEU A 308 -3.63 -0.98 -24.82
CA LEU A 308 -2.22 -0.68 -25.08
C LEU A 308 -1.37 -1.96 -25.25
N ALA A 309 -1.61 -2.98 -24.42
CA ALA A 309 -0.96 -4.28 -24.51
C ALA A 309 -1.27 -5.01 -25.84
N SER A 310 -2.40 -4.72 -26.49
CA SER A 310 -2.70 -5.24 -27.83
C SER A 310 -1.97 -4.51 -28.97
N ARG A 311 -1.22 -3.42 -28.69
CA ARG A 311 -0.51 -2.60 -29.69
C ARG A 311 1.00 -2.75 -29.72
N VAL A 312 1.58 -3.40 -28.71
CA VAL A 312 2.98 -3.84 -28.74
C VAL A 312 3.16 -5.05 -29.67
N ASN A 313 4.40 -5.43 -29.99
CA ASN A 313 4.71 -6.44 -31.03
C ASN A 313 4.33 -6.02 -32.47
N ARG A 314 4.15 -4.71 -32.73
CA ARG A 314 3.71 -4.18 -34.03
C ARG A 314 4.75 -3.32 -34.75
N TRP A 315 5.94 -3.12 -34.20
CA TRP A 315 6.97 -2.26 -34.81
C TRP A 315 8.39 -2.77 -34.56
N MET A 316 9.07 -3.22 -35.62
CA MET A 316 10.47 -3.71 -35.64
C MET A 316 10.83 -4.89 -34.71
N ASN A 317 9.89 -5.40 -33.91
CA ASN A 317 10.10 -6.55 -33.00
C ASN A 317 10.74 -7.76 -33.68
N LYS A 318 10.21 -8.12 -34.86
CA LYS A 318 10.69 -9.25 -35.67
C LYS A 318 12.10 -9.02 -36.22
N GLU A 319 12.48 -7.78 -36.51
CA GLU A 319 13.79 -7.43 -37.06
C GLU A 319 14.89 -7.55 -36.00
N TYR A 320 14.57 -7.20 -34.75
CA TYR A 320 15.48 -7.30 -33.61
C TYR A 320 15.39 -8.63 -32.84
N GLY A 321 14.41 -9.50 -33.16
CA GLY A 321 14.19 -10.76 -32.45
C GLY A 321 13.66 -10.58 -31.01
N ILE A 322 13.04 -9.44 -30.71
CA ILE A 322 12.59 -9.05 -29.37
C ILE A 322 11.07 -9.08 -29.24
N THR A 323 10.59 -9.38 -28.03
CA THR A 323 9.18 -9.33 -27.68
C THR A 323 8.79 -7.95 -27.18
N GLY A 324 7.59 -7.52 -27.55
CA GLY A 324 6.96 -6.32 -27.03
C GLY A 324 6.47 -6.54 -25.60
N THR A 325 7.27 -6.05 -24.65
CA THR A 325 6.95 -6.04 -23.22
C THR A 325 6.18 -4.78 -22.85
N VAL A 326 5.12 -4.93 -22.04
CA VAL A 326 4.53 -3.83 -21.28
C VAL A 326 5.20 -3.81 -19.91
N CYS A 327 6.15 -2.89 -19.74
CA CYS A 327 6.91 -2.69 -18.52
C CYS A 327 6.25 -1.57 -17.68
N SER A 328 6.08 -1.75 -16.37
CA SER A 328 5.22 -0.87 -15.58
C SER A 328 5.68 -0.68 -14.13
N SER A 329 5.39 0.51 -13.61
CA SER A 329 5.72 1.00 -12.27
C SER A 329 4.43 1.17 -11.45
N CYS A 330 4.40 0.75 -10.17
CA CYS A 330 3.26 1.03 -9.30
C CYS A 330 3.62 1.20 -7.81
N ASN A 331 2.75 1.92 -7.10
CA ASN A 331 2.58 1.83 -5.66
C ASN A 331 1.42 0.88 -5.34
N PRO A 332 1.32 0.31 -4.13
CA PRO A 332 0.18 -0.53 -3.78
C PRO A 332 -1.15 0.22 -3.84
N GLY A 333 -2.20 -0.48 -4.27
CA GLY A 333 -3.56 0.05 -4.35
C GLY A 333 -4.56 -1.00 -4.82
N PRO A 334 -5.86 -0.71 -4.75
CA PRO A 334 -6.90 -1.55 -5.34
C PRO A 334 -6.84 -1.49 -6.88
N GLY A 335 -7.35 -2.53 -7.55
CA GLY A 335 -7.47 -2.57 -9.01
C GLY A 335 -6.83 -3.80 -9.67
N PHE A 336 -6.76 -3.80 -11.01
CA PHE A 336 -6.33 -4.98 -11.77
C PHE A 336 -4.87 -5.38 -11.51
N VAL A 337 -4.00 -4.42 -11.17
CA VAL A 337 -2.58 -4.69 -10.85
C VAL A 337 -2.44 -5.53 -9.57
N ARG A 338 -3.32 -5.30 -8.58
CA ARG A 338 -3.44 -6.16 -7.39
C ARG A 338 -3.80 -7.58 -7.84
N GLN A 339 -4.92 -7.72 -8.56
CA GLN A 339 -5.53 -9.01 -8.91
C GLN A 339 -4.70 -9.86 -9.90
N GLU A 340 -4.15 -9.24 -10.94
CA GLU A 340 -3.52 -9.94 -12.05
C GLU A 340 -2.00 -10.07 -11.95
N PHE A 341 -1.36 -9.26 -11.10
CA PHE A 341 0.07 -9.31 -10.86
C PHE A 341 0.43 -9.62 -9.40
N TYR A 342 0.03 -8.77 -8.44
CA TYR A 342 0.45 -8.96 -7.05
C TYR A 342 -0.11 -10.26 -6.42
N ASP A 343 -1.41 -10.51 -6.55
CA ASP A 343 -2.05 -11.69 -5.93
C ASP A 343 -1.50 -13.00 -6.54
N LYS A 344 -1.19 -13.02 -7.85
CA LYS A 344 -0.52 -14.15 -8.50
C LYS A 344 0.92 -14.32 -7.99
N TYR A 345 1.68 -13.23 -7.87
CA TYR A 345 3.01 -13.24 -7.25
C TYR A 345 2.95 -13.77 -5.81
N HIS A 346 1.95 -13.37 -5.02
CA HIS A 346 1.77 -13.81 -3.64
C HIS A 346 1.40 -15.31 -3.58
N GLN A 347 0.46 -15.78 -4.42
CA GLN A 347 0.07 -17.19 -4.54
C GLN A 347 1.24 -18.12 -4.94
N LEU A 348 2.23 -17.59 -5.66
CA LEU A 348 3.45 -18.31 -6.05
C LEU A 348 4.55 -18.30 -4.96
N GLY A 349 4.24 -17.80 -3.76
CA GLY A 349 5.15 -17.75 -2.61
C GLY A 349 5.90 -16.43 -2.43
N GLY A 350 5.61 -15.40 -3.24
CA GLY A 350 6.20 -14.08 -3.10
C GLY A 350 7.73 -14.04 -3.28
N GLY A 351 8.45 -13.39 -2.38
CA GLY A 351 9.92 -13.26 -2.42
C GLY A 351 10.41 -11.93 -2.97
N ARG A 352 11.43 -11.96 -3.85
CA ARG A 352 11.91 -10.77 -4.59
C ARG A 352 11.27 -10.66 -5.98
N VAL A 353 11.02 -11.79 -6.63
CA VAL A 353 10.44 -11.85 -7.98
C VAL A 353 9.64 -13.14 -8.16
N GLN A 354 8.54 -13.07 -8.90
CA GLN A 354 7.82 -14.25 -9.42
C GLN A 354 7.52 -14.07 -10.91
N LYS A 355 7.44 -15.20 -11.63
CA LYS A 355 7.16 -15.28 -13.07
C LYS A 355 6.15 -16.39 -13.32
N TRP A 356 5.11 -16.14 -14.10
CA TRP A 356 4.06 -17.12 -14.42
C TRP A 356 3.59 -17.01 -15.85
N GLN A 357 3.19 -18.14 -16.44
CA GLN A 357 2.82 -18.20 -17.85
C GLN A 357 1.55 -17.37 -18.11
N ASN A 358 1.59 -16.58 -19.19
CA ASN A 358 0.50 -15.77 -19.71
C ASN A 358 0.49 -15.85 -21.24
N GLY A 359 0.04 -16.99 -21.78
CA GLY A 359 -0.09 -17.22 -23.22
C GLY A 359 1.20 -17.72 -23.90
N TYR A 360 1.42 -17.26 -25.14
CA TYR A 360 2.51 -17.67 -26.02
C TYR A 360 2.99 -16.49 -26.87
N VAL A 361 4.26 -16.49 -27.25
CA VAL A 361 4.90 -15.50 -28.12
C VAL A 361 5.77 -16.19 -29.17
N TRP A 362 6.01 -15.52 -30.30
CA TRP A 362 6.91 -16.00 -31.35
C TRP A 362 8.25 -15.28 -31.26
N VAL A 363 9.32 -15.99 -30.92
CA VAL A 363 10.68 -15.46 -30.81
C VAL A 363 11.53 -16.13 -31.88
N ASN A 364 12.13 -15.36 -32.79
CA ASN A 364 12.97 -15.87 -33.88
C ASN A 364 12.36 -16.99 -34.75
N GLY A 365 11.02 -17.03 -34.83
CA GLY A 365 10.26 -18.05 -35.57
C GLY A 365 9.82 -19.28 -34.75
N GLU A 366 10.20 -19.37 -33.47
CA GLU A 366 9.76 -20.41 -32.55
C GLU A 366 8.62 -19.92 -31.65
N ARG A 367 7.60 -20.76 -31.42
CA ARG A 367 6.48 -20.45 -30.51
C ARG A 367 6.81 -20.89 -29.09
N LEU A 368 7.14 -19.92 -28.24
CA LEU A 368 7.50 -20.13 -26.84
C LEU A 368 6.36 -19.73 -25.89
N PRO A 369 6.31 -20.26 -24.66
CA PRO A 369 5.45 -19.74 -23.60
C PRO A 369 5.76 -18.27 -23.33
N ALA A 370 4.72 -17.43 -23.24
CA ALA A 370 4.86 -16.05 -22.78
C ALA A 370 4.57 -15.97 -21.27
N TYR A 371 5.09 -14.97 -20.58
CA TYR A 371 4.99 -14.85 -19.13
C TYR A 371 4.74 -13.40 -18.68
N ASN A 372 4.03 -13.27 -17.57
CA ASN A 372 4.10 -12.06 -16.76
C ASN A 372 5.14 -12.26 -15.65
N ALA A 373 5.74 -11.17 -15.19
CA ALA A 373 6.63 -11.14 -14.04
C ALA A 373 6.31 -9.96 -13.12
N TYR A 374 6.53 -10.17 -11.82
CA TYR A 374 6.41 -9.13 -10.80
C TYR A 374 7.69 -9.06 -9.96
N ILE A 375 8.31 -7.88 -9.90
CA ILE A 375 9.49 -7.62 -9.08
C ILE A 375 9.08 -6.73 -7.90
N ARG A 376 9.32 -7.23 -6.69
CA ARG A 376 9.05 -6.50 -5.45
C ARG A 376 10.04 -5.35 -5.28
N SER A 377 9.54 -4.11 -5.29
CA SER A 377 10.33 -2.90 -5.06
C SER A 377 9.72 -1.99 -3.99
N THR A 378 10.59 -1.34 -3.22
CA THR A 378 10.24 -0.35 -2.20
C THR A 378 11.02 0.93 -2.43
N VAL A 379 10.58 1.99 -1.75
CA VAL A 379 11.35 3.23 -1.60
C VAL A 379 12.75 2.97 -1.01
N LEU A 380 12.92 1.92 -0.19
CA LEU A 380 14.19 1.52 0.45
C LEU A 380 15.08 0.60 -0.41
N ASP A 381 14.61 0.13 -1.58
CA ASP A 381 15.44 -0.61 -2.54
C ASP A 381 16.23 0.33 -3.47
N ASN A 382 16.02 1.64 -3.34
CA ASN A 382 16.85 2.61 -4.02
C ASN A 382 18.10 2.93 -3.16
N PRO A 383 19.33 2.58 -3.60
CA PRO A 383 20.54 3.15 -3.01
C PRO A 383 20.64 4.66 -3.26
N PHE A 384 19.76 5.16 -4.14
CA PHE A 384 19.29 6.52 -4.21
C PHE A 384 18.70 6.92 -2.82
N VAL A 385 17.35 6.97 -2.70
CA VAL A 385 16.29 7.40 -1.69
C VAL A 385 16.43 8.54 -0.63
N ASP A 386 15.74 9.69 -0.77
CA ASP A 386 16.10 10.97 -0.10
C ASP A 386 15.74 10.98 1.38
N GLU A 387 16.61 11.54 2.22
CA GLU A 387 16.47 11.40 3.68
C GLU A 387 15.18 12.05 4.17
N ASN A 388 14.92 13.25 3.67
CA ASN A 388 13.79 14.09 4.01
C ASN A 388 12.51 13.58 3.34
N TYR A 389 12.61 12.97 2.17
CA TYR A 389 11.51 12.26 1.52
C TYR A 389 11.11 10.99 2.28
N VAL A 390 12.07 10.16 2.70
CA VAL A 390 11.81 8.99 3.57
C VAL A 390 11.24 9.43 4.91
N GLU A 391 11.75 10.51 5.51
CA GLU A 391 11.13 11.15 6.68
C GLU A 391 9.69 11.58 6.42
N SER A 392 9.41 12.19 5.27
CA SER A 392 8.06 12.62 4.91
C SER A 392 7.11 11.41 4.80
N LEU A 393 7.57 10.29 4.24
CA LEU A 393 6.82 9.03 4.19
C LEU A 393 6.64 8.41 5.60
N ARG A 394 7.61 8.55 6.52
CA ARG A 394 7.48 8.07 7.91
C ARG A 394 6.45 8.84 8.73
N ARG A 395 6.20 10.11 8.38
CA ARG A 395 5.23 11.00 9.03
C ARG A 395 3.79 10.83 8.51
N LEU A 396 3.58 9.99 7.49
CA LEU A 396 2.25 9.65 6.99
C LEU A 396 1.43 8.90 8.05
N PRO A 397 0.09 8.97 8.00
CA PRO A 397 -0.80 8.12 8.79
C PRO A 397 -0.43 6.63 8.64
N PRO A 398 -0.64 5.78 9.67
CA PRO A 398 -0.13 4.40 9.69
C PRO A 398 -0.48 3.55 8.45
N LEU A 399 -1.67 3.75 7.88
CA LEU A 399 -2.15 3.05 6.69
C LEU A 399 -1.40 3.51 5.41
N GLU A 400 -1.28 4.82 5.19
CA GLU A 400 -0.51 5.36 4.05
C GLU A 400 1.00 5.13 4.20
N LYS A 401 1.52 5.08 5.44
CA LYS A 401 2.89 4.64 5.72
C LYS A 401 3.09 3.18 5.31
N ARG A 402 2.23 2.25 5.78
CA ARG A 402 2.28 0.82 5.39
C ARG A 402 2.25 0.67 3.86
N ARG A 403 1.41 1.46 3.18
CA ARG A 403 1.24 1.46 1.72
C ARG A 403 2.44 2.03 0.96
N LEU A 404 2.92 3.22 1.31
CA LEU A 404 3.88 3.99 0.49
C LEU A 404 5.33 3.88 0.95
N LEU A 405 5.58 3.75 2.26
CA LEU A 405 6.92 3.51 2.81
C LEU A 405 7.21 2.00 2.84
N ASP A 406 6.35 1.25 3.49
CA ASP A 406 6.55 -0.17 3.75
C ASP A 406 6.00 -1.04 2.60
N GLY A 407 5.61 -0.44 1.47
CA GLY A 407 5.21 -1.12 0.23
C GLY A 407 4.14 -2.20 0.36
N ASN A 408 3.38 -2.22 1.44
CA ASN A 408 2.43 -3.29 1.74
C ASN A 408 1.20 -3.16 0.82
N TRP A 409 0.79 -4.26 0.18
CA TRP A 409 -0.46 -4.33 -0.59
C TRP A 409 -1.66 -4.66 0.28
N ASP A 410 -1.43 -5.33 1.40
CA ASP A 410 -2.40 -5.64 2.45
C ASP A 410 -2.40 -4.51 3.50
N TYR A 411 -2.13 -3.27 3.07
CA TYR A 411 -1.98 -2.10 3.95
C TYR A 411 -3.25 -1.76 4.74
N ALA A 412 -4.40 -2.19 4.24
CA ALA A 412 -5.74 -1.90 4.76
C ALA A 412 -6.45 -3.11 5.41
N ASP A 413 -5.94 -4.34 5.22
CA ASP A 413 -6.57 -5.56 5.74
C ASP A 413 -5.66 -6.18 6.82
N GLU A 414 -6.08 -6.11 8.08
CA GLU A 414 -5.56 -7.02 9.11
C GLU A 414 -6.26 -8.39 8.96
N ASP A 415 -5.61 -9.49 9.35
CA ASP A 415 -6.20 -10.82 9.21
C ASP A 415 -7.61 -10.88 9.81
N GLY A 416 -8.56 -11.31 8.97
CA GLY A 416 -9.96 -11.46 9.31
C GLY A 416 -10.78 -10.17 9.35
N VAL A 417 -10.41 -9.04 8.72
CA VAL A 417 -11.32 -7.88 8.61
C VAL A 417 -12.65 -8.24 7.93
N LEU A 418 -13.77 -7.81 8.52
CA LEU A 418 -15.14 -8.14 8.08
C LEU A 418 -15.59 -7.35 6.84
N PHE A 419 -15.13 -6.10 6.71
CA PHE A 419 -15.35 -5.25 5.54
C PHE A 419 -14.00 -4.92 4.90
N SER A 420 -13.47 -5.90 4.17
CA SER A 420 -12.18 -5.78 3.48
C SER A 420 -12.22 -4.71 2.39
N THR A 421 -11.05 -4.23 1.99
CA THR A 421 -10.94 -3.20 0.94
C THR A 421 -11.58 -3.64 -0.39
N ALA A 422 -11.43 -4.92 -0.74
CA ALA A 422 -12.07 -5.51 -1.92
C ALA A 422 -13.60 -5.57 -1.82
N LEU A 423 -14.15 -5.77 -0.61
CA LEU A 423 -15.59 -5.68 -0.40
C LEU A 423 -16.05 -4.22 -0.56
N ILE A 424 -15.40 -3.26 0.11
CA ILE A 424 -15.73 -1.81 0.02
C ILE A 424 -15.73 -1.32 -1.44
N ASP A 425 -14.70 -1.67 -2.23
CA ASP A 425 -14.63 -1.36 -3.67
C ASP A 425 -15.86 -1.91 -4.42
N LYS A 426 -16.20 -3.19 -4.20
CA LYS A 426 -17.42 -3.83 -4.72
C LYS A 426 -18.73 -3.18 -4.22
N MET A 427 -18.73 -2.50 -3.07
CA MET A 427 -19.89 -1.70 -2.62
C MET A 427 -20.03 -0.36 -3.33
N THR A 428 -18.95 0.16 -3.93
CA THR A 428 -18.87 1.55 -4.38
C THR A 428 -19.72 1.79 -5.62
N VAL A 429 -20.53 2.84 -5.58
CA VAL A 429 -21.28 3.36 -6.73
C VAL A 429 -21.12 4.88 -6.82
N TYR A 430 -21.14 5.41 -8.04
CA TYR A 430 -21.01 6.85 -8.29
C TYR A 430 -22.36 7.55 -8.43
N GLU A 431 -23.43 6.79 -8.67
CA GLU A 431 -24.79 7.27 -8.88
C GLU A 431 -25.79 6.42 -8.10
N ILE A 432 -26.97 6.99 -7.81
CA ILE A 432 -28.07 6.30 -7.15
C ILE A 432 -28.91 5.59 -8.22
N PRO A 433 -29.20 4.28 -8.12
CA PRO A 433 -30.07 3.59 -9.06
C PRO A 433 -31.46 4.24 -9.17
N GLU A 434 -32.04 4.21 -10.37
CA GLU A 434 -33.43 4.61 -10.59
C GLU A 434 -34.40 3.83 -9.69
N PRO A 435 -35.41 4.49 -9.10
CA PRO A 435 -36.37 3.82 -8.23
C PRO A 435 -37.23 2.81 -9.02
N GLU A 436 -37.48 1.65 -8.41
CA GLU A 436 -38.47 0.70 -8.93
C GLU A 436 -39.83 1.39 -9.14
N LYS A 437 -40.53 1.04 -10.21
CA LYS A 437 -41.89 1.55 -10.46
C LYS A 437 -42.94 0.63 -9.83
N THR A 438 -43.98 1.24 -9.27
CA THR A 438 -45.20 0.55 -8.84
C THR A 438 -45.98 0.03 -10.06
N ARG A 439 -46.99 -0.81 -9.82
CA ARG A 439 -47.92 -1.25 -10.89
C ARG A 439 -48.71 -0.09 -11.53
N SER A 440 -48.84 1.05 -10.85
CA SER A 440 -49.43 2.30 -11.38
C SER A 440 -48.43 3.15 -12.18
N GLY A 441 -47.15 2.76 -12.26
CA GLY A 441 -46.10 3.50 -12.96
C GLY A 441 -45.42 4.60 -12.13
N GLU A 442 -45.87 4.83 -10.90
CA GLU A 442 -45.30 5.79 -9.96
C GLU A 442 -44.00 5.25 -9.34
N ASN A 443 -43.09 6.13 -8.93
CA ASN A 443 -41.84 5.70 -8.27
C ASN A 443 -42.14 5.14 -6.88
N LYS A 444 -41.72 3.90 -6.61
CA LYS A 444 -41.85 3.23 -5.32
C LYS A 444 -40.92 3.90 -4.30
N PHE A 445 -41.48 4.36 -3.17
CA PHE A 445 -40.67 4.90 -2.08
C PHE A 445 -39.76 3.82 -1.48
N SER A 446 -38.45 3.94 -1.73
CA SER A 446 -37.42 3.00 -1.26
C SER A 446 -36.31 3.75 -0.51
N LYS A 447 -36.71 4.53 0.51
CA LYS A 447 -35.80 5.21 1.44
C LYS A 447 -35.96 4.68 2.85
N PHE A 448 -34.85 4.56 3.57
CA PHE A 448 -34.76 4.05 4.94
C PHE A 448 -33.75 4.87 5.74
N ILE A 449 -34.00 5.06 7.04
CA ILE A 449 -33.08 5.78 7.93
C ILE A 449 -32.71 4.86 9.09
N GLY A 450 -31.41 4.63 9.27
CA GLY A 450 -30.84 4.10 10.52
C GLY A 450 -30.40 5.22 11.43
N VAL A 451 -30.45 5.00 12.75
CA VAL A 451 -30.02 5.96 13.76
C VAL A 451 -29.31 5.24 14.91
N ASP A 452 -28.07 5.63 15.20
CA ASP A 452 -27.38 5.28 16.46
C ASP A 452 -27.44 6.50 17.39
N PRO A 453 -28.30 6.51 18.44
CA PRO A 453 -28.44 7.60 19.38
C PRO A 453 -27.30 7.58 20.40
N SER A 454 -26.74 8.75 20.70
CA SER A 454 -25.72 8.92 21.73
C SER A 454 -26.29 9.42 23.05
N ASP A 455 -25.75 8.90 24.16
CA ASP A 455 -25.93 9.46 25.49
C ASP A 455 -25.21 10.83 25.61
N ALA A 456 -25.65 11.66 26.56
CA ALA A 456 -25.23 13.05 26.66
C ALA A 456 -23.71 13.25 26.92
N GLY A 457 -23.06 14.03 26.05
CA GLY A 457 -21.88 14.82 26.42
C GLY A 457 -20.52 14.45 25.83
N LYS A 458 -20.41 13.44 24.94
CA LYS A 458 -19.13 13.15 24.24
C LYS A 458 -19.25 12.68 22.78
N ASP A 459 -20.19 11.80 22.46
CA ASP A 459 -20.42 11.31 21.09
C ASP A 459 -21.70 11.96 20.52
N ASP A 460 -21.81 12.00 19.19
CA ASP A 460 -22.94 12.61 18.47
C ASP A 460 -23.92 11.53 17.97
N THR A 461 -25.20 11.87 17.83
CA THR A 461 -26.21 10.95 17.28
C THR A 461 -26.07 10.87 15.76
N VAL A 462 -25.86 9.68 15.20
CA VAL A 462 -25.61 9.52 13.75
C VAL A 462 -26.82 8.97 13.02
N LEU A 463 -27.24 9.67 11.96
CA LEU A 463 -28.24 9.21 11.00
C LEU A 463 -27.56 8.67 9.75
N THR A 464 -28.13 7.62 9.17
CA THR A 464 -27.70 7.06 7.86
C THR A 464 -28.90 6.88 6.96
N LEU A 465 -28.87 7.51 5.78
CA LEU A 465 -29.90 7.39 4.76
C LEU A 465 -29.51 6.33 3.72
N VAL A 466 -30.39 5.34 3.54
CA VAL A 466 -30.36 4.41 2.42
C VAL A 466 -31.44 4.81 1.41
N GLU A 467 -31.08 4.96 0.15
CA GLU A 467 -31.97 5.21 -0.98
C GLU A 467 -31.69 4.21 -2.11
N ASN A 468 -32.73 3.51 -2.57
CA ASN A 468 -32.66 2.52 -3.66
C ASN A 468 -31.53 1.47 -3.50
N GLY A 469 -31.22 1.08 -2.26
CA GLY A 469 -30.16 0.12 -1.93
C GLY A 469 -28.75 0.73 -1.80
N VAL A 470 -28.61 2.05 -1.80
CA VAL A 470 -27.33 2.75 -1.63
C VAL A 470 -27.36 3.56 -0.33
N ILE A 471 -26.32 3.49 0.49
CA ILE A 471 -26.06 4.47 1.55
C ILE A 471 -25.58 5.76 0.87
N VAL A 472 -26.38 6.82 0.95
CA VAL A 472 -26.18 8.07 0.19
C VAL A 472 -25.78 9.26 1.05
N GLU A 473 -26.03 9.21 2.36
CA GLU A 473 -25.73 10.30 3.29
C GLU A 473 -25.58 9.77 4.71
N GLN A 474 -24.68 10.39 5.49
CA GLN A 474 -24.62 10.29 6.94
C GLN A 474 -24.58 11.69 7.56
N VAL A 475 -25.25 11.86 8.70
CA VAL A 475 -25.33 13.16 9.41
C VAL A 475 -25.12 12.96 10.90
N GLU A 476 -24.14 13.67 11.47
CA GLU A 476 -23.94 13.81 12.92
C GLU A 476 -24.91 14.88 13.47
N ILE A 477 -25.66 14.55 14.53
CA ILE A 477 -26.48 15.49 15.31
C ILE A 477 -25.81 15.68 16.67
N PRO A 478 -25.24 16.87 16.95
CA PRO A 478 -24.62 17.15 18.24
C PRO A 478 -25.61 17.08 19.40
N SER A 479 -25.24 16.34 20.44
CA SER A 479 -26.04 16.18 21.65
C SER A 479 -25.95 17.44 22.54
N PRO A 480 -27.04 18.21 22.73
CA PRO A 480 -26.98 19.41 23.58
C PRO A 480 -26.80 19.06 25.07
N LYS A 481 -26.27 20.00 25.85
CA LYS A 481 -26.23 19.88 27.32
C LYS A 481 -27.62 20.20 27.88
N GLY A 482 -28.19 19.29 28.67
CA GLY A 482 -29.54 19.46 29.23
C GLY A 482 -29.98 18.25 30.06
N LYS A 483 -31.28 18.18 30.34
CA LYS A 483 -31.93 16.97 30.85
C LYS A 483 -32.29 16.02 29.70
N ASP A 484 -32.33 14.72 29.97
CA ASP A 484 -32.49 13.67 28.97
C ASP A 484 -33.79 13.78 28.15
N ASP A 485 -34.88 14.29 28.75
CA ASP A 485 -36.16 14.56 28.11
C ASP A 485 -36.06 15.70 27.08
N VAL A 486 -35.39 16.79 27.43
CA VAL A 486 -35.14 17.93 26.53
C VAL A 486 -34.18 17.55 25.40
N ILE A 487 -33.14 16.76 25.71
CA ILE A 487 -32.19 16.24 24.72
C ILE A 487 -32.90 15.32 23.72
N SER A 488 -33.70 14.37 24.22
CA SER A 488 -34.48 13.43 23.39
C SER A 488 -35.46 14.15 22.47
N LEU A 489 -36.14 15.18 22.97
CA LEU A 489 -37.07 15.98 22.16
C LEU A 489 -36.33 16.84 21.11
N TYR A 490 -35.15 17.39 21.43
CA TYR A 490 -34.31 18.10 20.46
C TYR A 490 -33.90 17.17 19.30
N ILE A 491 -33.34 15.99 19.63
CA ILE A 491 -32.88 15.01 18.64
C ILE A 491 -34.08 14.49 17.83
N ALA A 492 -35.23 14.23 18.45
CA ALA A 492 -36.46 13.83 17.76
C ALA A 492 -36.89 14.85 16.70
N ASN A 493 -36.91 16.15 17.04
CA ASN A 493 -37.26 17.21 16.09
C ASN A 493 -36.24 17.30 14.93
N LYS A 494 -34.95 17.08 15.18
CA LYS A 494 -33.93 17.03 14.13
C LYS A 494 -34.11 15.82 13.20
N ILE A 495 -34.40 14.64 13.73
CA ILE A 495 -34.73 13.43 12.95
C ILE A 495 -35.97 13.66 12.09
N VAL A 496 -37.04 14.24 12.64
CA VAL A 496 -38.26 14.58 11.89
C VAL A 496 -37.96 15.56 10.75
N ALA A 497 -37.23 16.64 11.04
CA ALA A 497 -36.87 17.65 10.04
C ALA A 497 -35.95 17.07 8.93
N TYR A 498 -35.02 16.17 9.28
CA TYR A 498 -34.21 15.44 8.31
C TYR A 498 -35.09 14.53 7.45
N ALA A 499 -35.86 13.63 8.06
CA ALA A 499 -36.74 12.69 7.36
C ALA A 499 -37.71 13.39 6.40
N GLN A 500 -38.32 14.52 6.82
CA GLN A 500 -39.20 15.32 5.96
C GLN A 500 -38.49 15.87 4.70
N ARG A 501 -37.23 16.32 4.80
CA ARG A 501 -36.44 16.78 3.63
C ARG A 501 -36.21 15.67 2.61
N HIS A 502 -36.06 14.43 3.05
CA HIS A 502 -35.92 13.26 2.18
C HIS A 502 -37.27 12.62 1.79
N GLY A 503 -38.39 13.32 2.01
CA GLY A 503 -39.71 12.92 1.54
C GLY A 503 -40.45 11.91 2.45
N PHE A 504 -39.97 11.67 3.67
CA PHE A 504 -40.71 10.86 4.62
C PHE A 504 -41.91 11.63 5.18
N THR A 505 -42.99 10.90 5.42
CA THR A 505 -44.19 11.36 6.13
C THR A 505 -44.40 10.53 7.40
N PRO A 506 -45.28 10.92 8.34
CA PRO A 506 -45.62 10.08 9.49
C PRO A 506 -46.10 8.66 9.12
N ALA A 507 -46.71 8.46 7.94
CA ALA A 507 -47.09 7.13 7.43
C ALA A 507 -45.90 6.27 6.94
N LEU A 508 -44.78 6.93 6.63
CA LEU A 508 -43.51 6.32 6.22
C LEU A 508 -42.50 6.25 7.38
N ALA A 509 -42.83 6.75 8.59
CA ALA A 509 -41.98 6.70 9.78
C ALA A 509 -41.50 5.27 10.12
N LYS A 510 -42.28 4.24 9.77
CA LYS A 510 -41.91 2.81 9.84
C LYS A 510 -40.69 2.39 9.00
N ASN A 511 -40.14 3.26 8.16
CA ASN A 511 -38.87 3.04 7.44
C ASN A 511 -37.67 3.64 8.19
N ILE A 512 -37.90 4.33 9.31
CA ILE A 512 -36.89 4.81 10.25
C ILE A 512 -36.73 3.75 11.35
N THR A 513 -35.49 3.42 11.70
CA THR A 513 -35.16 2.49 12.78
C THR A 513 -34.09 3.10 13.67
N ILE A 514 -34.33 3.13 14.99
CA ILE A 514 -33.36 3.58 15.99
C ILE A 514 -32.83 2.39 16.81
N GLU A 515 -31.63 2.52 17.37
CA GLU A 515 -31.21 1.72 18.53
C GLU A 515 -32.07 2.09 19.76
N GLY A 516 -32.48 1.10 20.56
CA GLY A 516 -33.49 1.24 21.62
C GLY A 516 -32.99 1.13 23.06
N ASN A 517 -31.70 0.90 23.29
CA ASN A 517 -31.08 0.91 24.61
C ASN A 517 -30.77 2.35 25.05
N GLY A 518 -30.56 2.56 26.36
CA GLY A 518 -30.20 3.86 26.91
C GLY A 518 -31.17 4.98 26.49
N VAL A 519 -30.62 6.09 25.99
CA VAL A 519 -31.39 7.25 25.47
C VAL A 519 -32.33 6.90 24.31
N GLY A 520 -32.10 5.80 23.58
CA GLY A 520 -32.97 5.34 22.48
C GLY A 520 -34.44 5.17 22.90
N ALA A 521 -34.70 4.74 24.13
CA ALA A 521 -36.07 4.59 24.65
C ALA A 521 -36.80 5.95 24.81
N ALA A 522 -36.10 6.97 25.31
CA ALA A 522 -36.66 8.32 25.47
C ALA A 522 -36.81 9.06 24.12
N LEU A 523 -35.88 8.80 23.19
CA LEU A 523 -35.95 9.29 21.81
C LEU A 523 -37.17 8.72 21.05
N ARG A 524 -37.43 7.41 21.19
CA ARG A 524 -38.65 6.75 20.67
C ARG A 524 -39.92 7.46 21.14
N ASP A 525 -40.04 7.69 22.44
CA ASP A 525 -41.25 8.27 23.02
C ASP A 525 -41.43 9.74 22.65
N SER A 526 -40.32 10.46 22.46
CA SER A 526 -40.30 11.81 21.89
C SER A 526 -40.77 11.82 20.42
N LEU A 527 -40.27 10.92 19.57
CA LEU A 527 -40.74 10.79 18.19
C LEU A 527 -42.23 10.40 18.12
N ARG A 528 -42.67 9.51 19.02
CA ARG A 528 -44.08 9.11 19.13
C ARG A 528 -45.00 10.25 19.53
N SER A 529 -44.58 11.14 20.43
CA SER A 529 -45.38 12.33 20.81
C SER A 529 -45.51 13.34 19.67
N LEU A 530 -44.51 13.42 18.79
CA LEU A 530 -44.54 14.17 17.53
C LEU A 530 -45.37 13.49 16.41
N GLY A 531 -45.97 12.32 16.68
CA GLY A 531 -46.78 11.56 15.73
C GLY A 531 -46.00 10.58 14.82
N TRP A 532 -44.68 10.43 15.01
CA TRP A 532 -43.83 9.57 14.19
C TRP A 532 -43.65 8.19 14.85
N ARG A 533 -44.35 7.18 14.31
CA ARG A 533 -44.20 5.79 14.76
C ARG A 533 -43.12 5.08 13.94
N ILE A 534 -41.97 4.88 14.57
CA ILE A 534 -40.76 4.31 13.98
C ILE A 534 -40.54 2.85 14.43
N ASN A 535 -39.60 2.14 13.82
CA ASN A 535 -39.12 0.87 14.34
C ASN A 535 -38.06 1.09 15.43
N VAL A 536 -37.90 0.10 16.30
CA VAL A 536 -36.81 0.06 17.29
C VAL A 536 -36.08 -1.27 17.19
N TYR A 537 -34.76 -1.18 17.11
CA TYR A 537 -33.82 -2.28 17.20
C TYR A 537 -33.23 -2.32 18.62
N THR A 538 -33.26 -3.46 19.28
CA THR A 538 -32.66 -3.63 20.61
C THR A 538 -31.32 -4.37 20.47
N ALA A 539 -30.20 -3.68 20.71
CA ALA A 539 -28.89 -4.33 20.63
C ALA A 539 -28.61 -5.22 21.84
N GLY A 540 -28.17 -6.44 21.57
CA GLY A 540 -27.44 -7.30 22.49
C GLY A 540 -26.16 -7.76 21.80
N ALA A 541 -25.23 -8.36 22.55
CA ALA A 541 -23.94 -8.78 21.99
C ALA A 541 -24.09 -9.72 20.78
N SER A 542 -25.07 -10.63 20.81
CA SER A 542 -25.42 -11.50 19.70
C SER A 542 -26.11 -10.76 18.54
N THR A 543 -27.11 -9.90 18.81
CA THR A 543 -27.87 -9.23 17.75
C THR A 543 -27.09 -8.12 17.04
N ARG A 544 -26.06 -7.52 17.67
CA ARG A 544 -25.09 -6.65 16.97
C ARG A 544 -24.17 -7.48 16.08
N ASN A 545 -23.70 -8.64 16.55
CA ASN A 545 -22.86 -9.52 15.74
C ASN A 545 -23.59 -10.05 14.49
N ASP A 546 -24.81 -10.56 14.67
CA ASP A 546 -25.68 -11.01 13.57
C ASP A 546 -26.00 -9.87 12.58
N GLY A 547 -26.18 -8.64 13.07
CA GLY A 547 -26.47 -7.46 12.25
C GLY A 547 -25.32 -7.08 11.31
N TYR A 548 -24.08 -7.03 11.81
CA TYR A 548 -22.90 -6.79 10.96
C TYR A 548 -22.58 -7.95 10.03
N TYR A 549 -22.81 -9.21 10.45
CA TYR A 549 -22.64 -10.35 9.54
C TYR A 549 -23.60 -10.23 8.35
N GLN A 550 -24.88 -9.97 8.62
CA GLN A 550 -25.85 -9.79 7.54
C GLN A 550 -25.53 -8.55 6.69
N PHE A 551 -25.03 -7.46 7.28
CA PHE A 551 -24.61 -6.29 6.51
C PHE A 551 -23.45 -6.60 5.55
N MET A 552 -22.49 -7.44 5.97
CA MET A 552 -21.43 -7.96 5.10
C MET A 552 -22.00 -8.85 3.98
N ILE A 553 -22.89 -9.80 4.29
CA ILE A 553 -23.56 -10.65 3.28
C ILE A 553 -24.36 -9.80 2.28
N ASP A 554 -25.15 -8.83 2.76
CA ASP A 554 -25.95 -7.96 1.91
C ASP A 554 -25.06 -7.11 0.98
N ALA A 555 -23.84 -6.76 1.42
CA ALA A 555 -22.84 -6.07 0.60
C ALA A 555 -22.23 -7.00 -0.46
N GLU A 556 -21.90 -8.25 -0.09
CA GLU A 556 -21.40 -9.27 -1.01
C GLU A 556 -22.43 -9.65 -2.09
N GLU A 557 -23.70 -9.78 -1.72
CA GLU A 557 -24.82 -10.03 -2.63
C GLU A 557 -25.24 -8.76 -3.41
N GLY A 558 -24.68 -7.60 -3.07
CA GLY A 558 -24.94 -6.32 -3.76
C GLY A 558 -26.29 -5.67 -3.45
N LYS A 559 -27.00 -6.15 -2.41
CA LYS A 559 -28.26 -5.57 -1.90
C LYS A 559 -28.05 -4.22 -1.21
N ILE A 560 -26.84 -3.94 -0.74
CA ILE A 560 -26.45 -2.65 -0.18
C ILE A 560 -25.14 -2.17 -0.81
N LYS A 561 -25.10 -0.89 -1.15
CA LYS A 561 -23.99 -0.18 -1.80
C LYS A 561 -23.65 1.11 -1.05
N LEU A 562 -22.51 1.72 -1.36
CA LEU A 562 -22.05 2.99 -0.79
C LEU A 562 -21.88 4.01 -1.93
N LEU A 563 -22.50 5.18 -1.81
CA LEU A 563 -22.26 6.28 -2.73
C LEU A 563 -20.83 6.83 -2.49
N ASN A 564 -20.08 7.08 -3.56
CA ASN A 564 -18.68 7.54 -3.47
C ASN A 564 -18.50 8.77 -2.55
N THR A 565 -19.45 9.71 -2.53
CA THR A 565 -19.42 10.89 -1.65
C THR A 565 -19.51 10.59 -0.15
N VAL A 566 -20.02 9.41 0.24
CA VAL A 566 -19.99 8.91 1.63
C VAL A 566 -18.64 8.27 1.95
N ILE A 567 -18.01 7.63 0.95
CA ILE A 567 -16.67 7.05 1.07
C ILE A 567 -15.62 8.13 1.24
N GLU A 568 -15.72 9.23 0.48
CA GLU A 568 -14.82 10.40 0.54
C GLU A 568 -14.77 11.08 1.92
N GLN A 569 -15.85 10.98 2.71
CA GLN A 569 -15.88 11.46 4.10
C GLN A 569 -15.03 10.60 5.05
N GLY A 570 -14.71 9.36 4.67
CA GLY A 570 -13.80 8.44 5.38
C GLY A 570 -14.29 7.88 6.72
N HIS A 571 -15.28 8.52 7.36
CA HIS A 571 -15.78 8.13 8.67
C HIS A 571 -16.37 6.71 8.70
N LEU A 572 -17.23 6.38 7.73
CA LEU A 572 -17.88 5.06 7.66
C LEU A 572 -16.86 3.95 7.41
N ILE A 573 -16.02 4.10 6.38
CA ILE A 573 -15.05 3.07 5.97
C ILE A 573 -14.09 2.74 7.12
N ARG A 574 -13.53 3.77 7.77
CA ARG A 574 -12.63 3.60 8.92
C ARG A 574 -13.27 2.80 10.07
N GLN A 575 -14.58 2.89 10.25
CA GLN A 575 -15.29 2.15 11.29
C GLN A 575 -15.71 0.74 10.85
N LEU A 576 -16.07 0.54 9.57
CA LEU A 576 -16.39 -0.78 9.02
C LEU A 576 -15.16 -1.70 9.02
N SER A 577 -14.02 -1.23 8.52
CA SER A 577 -12.76 -2.01 8.46
C SER A 577 -12.14 -2.32 9.83
N ALA A 578 -12.68 -1.80 10.93
CA ALA A 578 -12.26 -2.13 12.29
C ALA A 578 -12.97 -3.37 12.90
N HIS A 579 -13.96 -3.94 12.19
CA HIS A 579 -14.68 -5.15 12.58
C HIS A 579 -13.99 -6.40 12.00
N LYS A 580 -14.00 -7.54 12.73
CA LYS A 580 -13.23 -8.74 12.37
C LYS A 580 -14.04 -10.05 12.36
N TYR A 581 -13.38 -11.13 11.93
CA TYR A 581 -13.77 -12.54 12.02
C TYR A 581 -13.12 -13.21 13.24
N ASP A 582 -13.79 -14.24 13.75
CA ASP A 582 -13.25 -15.15 14.74
C ASP A 582 -12.76 -16.41 14.03
N MET A 583 -11.44 -16.57 13.99
CA MET A 583 -10.76 -17.62 13.23
C MET A 583 -11.06 -19.03 13.77
N ASP A 584 -11.40 -19.15 15.06
CA ASP A 584 -11.71 -20.44 15.69
C ASP A 584 -13.12 -20.94 15.35
N THR A 585 -14.08 -20.02 15.18
CA THR A 585 -15.49 -20.35 14.93
C THR A 585 -15.93 -20.20 13.48
N GLY A 586 -15.13 -19.57 12.62
CA GLY A 586 -15.46 -19.30 11.22
C GLY A 586 -16.65 -18.33 11.06
N LYS A 587 -16.99 -17.57 12.10
CA LYS A 587 -18.07 -16.58 12.11
C LYS A 587 -17.49 -15.19 12.30
N PRO A 588 -18.17 -14.12 11.84
CA PRO A 588 -17.79 -12.77 12.24
C PRO A 588 -17.81 -12.62 13.75
N LYS A 589 -16.89 -11.79 14.22
CA LYS A 589 -16.84 -11.31 15.58
C LYS A 589 -16.61 -9.82 15.54
N VAL A 590 -17.73 -9.14 15.50
CA VAL A 590 -17.86 -7.72 15.76
C VAL A 590 -16.98 -7.34 16.95
N THR A 591 -15.91 -6.60 16.66
CA THR A 591 -15.00 -6.03 17.64
C THR A 591 -15.83 -5.29 18.69
N ASN A 592 -15.57 -5.53 19.97
CA ASN A 592 -16.42 -4.99 21.03
C ASN A 592 -16.31 -3.45 21.08
N LYS A 593 -17.40 -2.74 21.43
CA LYS A 593 -17.40 -1.25 21.44
C LYS A 593 -16.27 -0.63 22.28
N LYS A 594 -15.79 -1.31 23.34
CA LYS A 594 -14.70 -0.82 24.21
C LYS A 594 -13.33 -0.87 23.53
N GLU A 595 -13.08 -1.90 22.73
CA GLU A 595 -11.88 -2.08 21.92
C GLU A 595 -11.91 -1.18 20.68
N LEU A 596 -13.05 -1.10 19.99
CA LEU A 596 -13.26 -0.13 18.91
C LEU A 596 -13.01 1.32 19.38
N ARG A 597 -13.53 1.72 20.55
CA ARG A 597 -13.24 3.03 21.16
C ARG A 597 -11.75 3.28 21.42
N ARG A 598 -10.98 2.24 21.78
CA ARG A 598 -9.52 2.35 21.98
C ARG A 598 -8.78 2.54 20.65
N THR A 599 -9.15 1.80 19.61
CA THR A 599 -8.48 1.83 18.29
C THR A 599 -8.89 3.04 17.45
N LEU A 600 -10.15 3.47 17.54
CA LEU A 600 -10.72 4.57 16.74
C LEU A 600 -10.67 5.93 17.45
N GLY A 601 -10.50 5.96 18.78
CA GLY A 601 -10.55 7.16 19.60
C GLY A 601 -11.97 7.68 19.91
N ARG A 602 -12.99 7.18 19.19
CA ARG A 602 -14.42 7.46 19.39
C ARG A 602 -15.26 6.20 19.19
N SER A 603 -16.56 6.29 19.45
CA SER A 603 -17.51 5.20 19.20
C SER A 603 -17.68 4.90 17.69
N PRO A 604 -18.11 3.68 17.31
CA PRO A 604 -18.30 3.28 15.91
C PRO A 604 -19.68 3.68 15.36
N ASP A 605 -20.16 4.89 15.67
CA ASP A 605 -21.56 5.28 15.51
C ASP A 605 -22.03 5.38 14.05
N HIS A 606 -21.11 5.65 13.11
CA HIS A 606 -21.42 5.65 11.68
C HIS A 606 -21.61 4.23 11.16
N ALA A 607 -20.78 3.29 11.61
CA ALA A 607 -20.92 1.89 11.25
C ALA A 607 -22.16 1.24 11.91
N ASP A 608 -22.47 1.60 13.16
CA ASP A 608 -23.68 1.11 13.84
C ASP A 608 -24.96 1.69 13.21
N SER A 609 -24.99 3.00 12.92
CA SER A 609 -26.09 3.64 12.20
C SER A 609 -26.29 3.05 10.79
N ALA A 610 -25.20 2.76 10.07
CA ALA A 610 -25.24 2.11 8.76
C ALA A 610 -25.74 0.65 8.84
N MET A 611 -25.31 -0.13 9.84
CA MET A 611 -25.83 -1.47 10.10
C MET A 611 -27.35 -1.43 10.36
N ILE A 612 -27.82 -0.49 11.19
CA ILE A 612 -29.25 -0.31 11.48
C ILE A 612 -30.03 0.09 10.21
N ALA A 613 -29.47 0.95 9.36
CA ALA A 613 -30.06 1.34 8.09
C ALA A 613 -30.16 0.16 7.10
N ASN A 614 -29.12 -0.67 7.02
CA ASN A 614 -29.14 -1.91 6.23
C ASN A 614 -30.23 -2.87 6.72
N MET A 615 -30.33 -3.09 8.04
CA MET A 615 -31.39 -3.93 8.63
C MET A 615 -32.80 -3.41 8.29
N ALA A 616 -33.00 -2.09 8.29
CA ALA A 616 -34.26 -1.46 7.92
C ALA A 616 -34.61 -1.68 6.43
N ALA A 617 -33.64 -1.50 5.53
CA ALA A 617 -33.82 -1.67 4.08
C ALA A 617 -34.07 -3.13 3.69
N ASN A 618 -33.22 -4.05 4.16
CA ASN A 618 -33.24 -5.47 3.78
C ASN A 618 -34.18 -6.34 4.66
N LYS A 619 -34.89 -5.73 5.63
CA LYS A 619 -35.90 -6.37 6.50
C LYS A 619 -35.38 -7.59 7.28
N PHE A 620 -34.09 -7.63 7.54
CA PHE A 620 -33.46 -8.72 8.30
C PHE A 620 -34.00 -8.79 9.73
N LYS A 621 -34.14 -10.01 10.24
CA LYS A 621 -34.45 -10.29 11.64
C LYS A 621 -33.44 -11.32 12.17
N PRO A 622 -32.60 -10.97 13.16
CA PRO A 622 -31.69 -11.91 13.81
C PRO A 622 -32.42 -13.17 14.28
N LYS A 623 -31.80 -14.34 14.17
CA LYS A 623 -32.46 -15.65 14.34
C LYS A 623 -32.74 -16.06 15.80
N ASN A 624 -32.57 -15.16 16.76
CA ASN A 624 -33.03 -15.34 18.14
C ASN A 624 -34.15 -14.33 18.48
N ILE A 625 -35.15 -14.83 19.19
CA ILE A 625 -36.49 -14.26 19.29
C ILE A 625 -36.49 -12.88 19.98
N SER A 626 -37.32 -11.95 19.45
CA SER A 626 -37.70 -10.60 19.94
C SER A 626 -36.99 -9.35 19.42
N ALA A 627 -35.99 -9.43 18.53
CA ALA A 627 -35.13 -8.27 18.18
C ALA A 627 -35.75 -7.14 17.30
N PHE A 628 -37.00 -7.25 16.83
CA PHE A 628 -37.65 -6.22 16.01
C PHE A 628 -39.15 -6.15 16.30
N ILE A 629 -39.53 -5.29 17.25
CA ILE A 629 -40.92 -5.17 17.73
C ILE A 629 -41.58 -3.98 17.02
N ARG A 630 -42.69 -4.23 16.33
CA ARG A 630 -43.58 -3.16 15.83
C ARG A 630 -44.47 -2.68 16.96
N TRP A 631 -44.51 -1.37 17.20
CA TRP A 631 -45.35 -0.69 18.20
C TRP A 631 -46.12 0.48 17.56
#